data_AF-A0AAV5CKS7-F1
#
_entry.id   AF-A0AAV5CKS7-F1
#
_cell.length_a   1.000
_cell.length_b   1.000
_cell.length_c   1.000
_cell.angle_alpha   90.00
_cell.angle_beta   90.00
_cell.angle_gamma   90.00
#
_symmetry.space_group_name_H-M   'P 1'
#
loop_
_entity.id
_entity.type
_entity.pdbx_description
1 polymer ?
#
loop_
_entity_poly.entity_id
_entity_poly.type
_entity_poly.pdbx_seq_one_letter_code
_entity_poly.pdbx_strand_id
1 'polypeptide(L)'
;MASRLPGAAGFEEACREIHDACSQPRFLGLLLALRSPSERQQIRATYRATFGEDLAGTLQRIVVANQENELCKLLYLWTLEPADRDAIIAQEAVDGGMTVAGYQTLVEVFTRRKQNQLFFTKQAYMARFRRNLEQDMVTEPAHPYQRARNVLCFSLFLSSAVLLTRLSCNTVSVQALKTNGSGEFEESLRVVVKCIHTPSKYYSKLLQRSMQCTAPDKRLVARAIFGSDDVGIDEIKSVFKSSYGRNLADFIHETLPESDYRDFLVAVATASATS
;
A
#
# COMPACT_ATOMS: atom_id res chain seq x y z
N MET A 1 41.69 -7.10 7.40
CA MET A 1 41.13 -5.76 7.10
C MET A 1 39.77 -5.94 6.46
N ALA A 2 38.69 -5.58 7.15
CA ALA A 2 37.36 -5.56 6.56
C ALA A 2 37.07 -4.14 6.05
N SER A 3 36.80 -4.00 4.76
CA SER A 3 36.44 -2.71 4.14
C SER A 3 35.05 -2.29 4.60
N ARG A 4 34.97 -1.24 5.43
CA ARG A 4 33.70 -0.56 5.72
C ARG A 4 33.16 0.05 4.42
N LEU A 5 31.93 -0.32 4.04
CA LEU A 5 31.24 0.27 2.90
C LEU A 5 30.91 1.75 3.19
N PRO A 6 31.20 2.71 2.29
CA PRO A 6 31.12 4.15 2.60
C PRO A 6 29.70 4.76 2.77
N GLY A 7 28.68 3.95 3.07
CA GLY A 7 27.28 4.41 3.19
C GLY A 7 26.60 4.11 4.54
N ALA A 8 27.22 3.34 5.44
CA ALA A 8 26.56 2.88 6.67
C ALA A 8 26.39 3.99 7.75
N ALA A 9 27.36 4.90 7.85
CA ALA A 9 27.47 5.84 8.96
C ALA A 9 26.32 6.86 9.07
N GLY A 10 25.54 7.10 8.01
CA GLY A 10 24.47 8.10 8.00
C GLY A 10 23.19 7.69 8.74
N PHE A 11 22.96 6.39 8.92
CA PHE A 11 21.70 5.87 9.51
C PHE A 11 21.87 5.23 10.89
N GLU A 12 23.10 5.09 11.41
CA GLU A 12 23.34 4.51 12.74
C GLU A 12 22.64 5.30 13.85
N GLU A 13 22.64 6.62 13.76
CA GLU A 13 21.95 7.50 14.71
C GLU A 13 20.43 7.36 14.63
N ALA A 14 19.85 7.42 13.43
CA ALA A 14 18.43 7.17 13.21
C ALA A 14 18.01 5.76 13.69
N CYS A 15 18.89 4.75 13.59
CA CYS A 15 18.62 3.41 14.12
C CYS A 15 18.60 3.39 15.66
N ARG A 16 19.44 4.19 16.35
CA ARG A 16 19.38 4.37 17.80
C ARG A 16 18.09 5.07 18.23
N GLU A 17 17.76 6.20 17.60
CA GLU A 17 16.50 6.93 17.86
C GLU A 17 15.27 6.02 17.69
N ILE A 18 15.24 5.21 16.62
CA ILE A 18 14.17 4.24 16.35
C ILE A 18 14.13 3.13 17.40
N HIS A 19 15.29 2.65 17.88
CA HIS A 19 15.36 1.62 18.92
C HIS A 19 14.82 2.15 20.26
N ASP A 20 15.24 3.34 20.67
CA ASP A 20 14.76 3.99 21.89
C ASP A 20 13.26 4.34 21.79
N ALA A 21 12.82 4.75 20.60
CA ALA A 21 11.42 5.03 20.29
C ALA A 21 10.51 3.78 20.19
N CYS A 22 11.03 2.55 20.22
CA CYS A 22 10.20 1.34 20.17
C CYS A 22 9.17 1.25 21.31
N SER A 23 9.39 1.94 22.43
CA SER A 23 8.43 2.04 23.53
C SER A 23 7.35 3.12 23.33
N GLN A 24 7.45 3.96 22.30
CA GLN A 24 6.60 5.13 22.05
C GLN A 24 6.12 5.17 20.58
N PRO A 25 4.99 4.52 20.23
CA PRO A 25 4.56 4.38 18.84
C PRO A 25 4.31 5.72 18.12
N ARG A 26 3.88 6.77 18.84
CA ARG A 26 3.72 8.13 18.29
C ARG A 26 5.04 8.70 17.76
N PHE A 27 6.08 8.69 18.60
CA PHE A 27 7.39 9.26 18.24
C PHE A 27 8.08 8.44 17.14
N LEU A 28 8.04 7.11 17.27
CA LEU A 28 8.48 6.19 16.22
C LEU A 28 7.77 6.43 14.89
N GLY A 29 6.47 6.73 14.92
CA GLY A 29 5.69 7.06 13.74
C GLY A 29 6.19 8.34 13.06
N LEU A 30 6.40 9.42 13.81
CA LEU A 30 6.90 10.68 13.26
C LEU A 30 8.30 10.53 12.64
N LEU A 31 9.20 9.77 13.29
CA LEU A 31 10.54 9.47 12.75
C LEU A 31 10.50 8.70 11.42
N LEU A 32 9.53 7.79 11.25
CA LEU A 32 9.37 6.96 10.05
C LEU A 32 8.52 7.60 8.95
N ALA A 33 7.61 8.51 9.30
CA ALA A 33 6.73 9.21 8.37
C ALA A 33 7.50 10.09 7.37
N LEU A 34 8.59 10.70 7.84
CA LEU A 34 9.44 11.62 7.07
C LEU A 34 10.44 10.93 6.14
N ARG A 35 10.48 9.58 6.12
CA ARG A 35 11.52 8.80 5.41
C ARG A 35 11.00 8.22 4.10
N SER A 36 11.76 8.47 3.03
CA SER A 36 11.53 7.88 1.72
C SER A 36 11.55 6.33 1.77
N PRO A 37 10.96 5.64 0.79
CA PRO A 37 11.04 4.18 0.72
C PRO A 37 12.48 3.65 0.76
N SER A 38 13.41 4.35 0.10
CA SER A 38 14.83 3.99 0.04
C SER A 38 15.54 4.13 1.39
N GLU A 39 15.32 5.24 2.10
CA GLU A 39 15.85 5.43 3.46
C GLU A 39 15.30 4.38 4.42
N ARG A 40 14.00 4.04 4.33
CA ARG A 40 13.39 2.98 5.16
C ARG A 40 14.10 1.63 4.98
N GLN A 41 14.49 1.28 3.76
CA GLN A 41 15.28 0.06 3.50
C GLN A 41 16.71 0.15 4.04
N GLN A 42 17.37 1.29 3.88
CA GLN A 42 18.71 1.52 4.42
C GLN A 42 18.72 1.46 5.95
N ILE A 43 17.71 2.07 6.60
CA ILE A 43 17.48 1.97 8.05
C ILE A 43 17.30 0.51 8.48
N ARG A 44 16.47 -0.29 7.81
CA ARG A 44 16.30 -1.72 8.14
C ARG A 44 17.60 -2.51 8.01
N ALA A 45 18.37 -2.28 6.94
CA ALA A 45 19.65 -2.94 6.73
C ALA A 45 20.68 -2.56 7.81
N THR A 46 20.78 -1.27 8.15
CA THR A 46 21.68 -0.77 9.20
C THR A 46 21.24 -1.24 10.58
N TYR A 47 19.94 -1.17 10.93
CA TYR A 47 19.40 -1.64 12.21
C TYR A 47 19.75 -3.13 12.44
N ARG A 48 19.60 -3.97 11.42
CA ARG A 48 19.98 -5.38 11.47
C ARG A 48 21.49 -5.58 11.65
N ALA A 49 22.32 -4.73 11.06
CA ALA A 49 23.78 -4.77 11.22
C ALA A 49 24.23 -4.27 12.61
N THR A 50 23.53 -3.29 13.20
CA THR A 50 23.87 -2.68 14.49
C THR A 50 23.36 -3.49 15.68
N PHE A 51 22.11 -3.96 15.64
CA PHE A 51 21.43 -4.61 16.77
C PHE A 51 21.26 -6.13 16.61
N GLY A 52 21.50 -6.69 15.41
CA GLY A 52 21.31 -8.12 15.13
C GLY A 52 19.86 -8.57 14.93
N GLU A 53 18.87 -7.72 15.28
CA GLU A 53 17.43 -7.97 15.09
C GLU A 53 16.89 -7.28 13.81
N ASP A 54 15.82 -7.80 13.20
CA ASP A 54 15.09 -7.07 12.15
C ASP A 54 14.06 -6.12 12.78
N LEU A 55 14.14 -4.84 12.43
CA LEU A 55 13.21 -3.80 12.88
C LEU A 55 11.74 -4.18 12.62
N ALA A 56 11.44 -4.84 11.49
CA ALA A 56 10.08 -5.28 11.20
C ALA A 56 9.61 -6.38 12.19
N GLY A 57 10.49 -7.27 12.65
CA GLY A 57 10.18 -8.25 13.69
C GLY A 57 9.94 -7.61 15.06
N THR A 58 10.69 -6.56 15.41
CA THR A 58 10.46 -5.77 16.63
C THR A 58 9.12 -5.04 16.58
N LEU A 59 8.79 -4.40 15.44
CA LEU A 59 7.47 -3.80 15.22
C LEU A 59 6.34 -4.84 15.23
N GLN A 60 6.56 -6.04 14.70
CA GLN A 60 5.57 -7.12 14.77
C GLN A 60 5.26 -7.52 16.22
N ARG A 61 6.28 -7.61 17.10
CA ARG A 61 6.07 -7.84 18.54
C ARG A 61 5.23 -6.73 19.17
N ILE A 62 5.49 -5.46 18.83
CA ILE A 62 4.74 -4.30 19.31
C ILE A 62 3.28 -4.34 18.83
N VAL A 63 3.01 -4.73 17.59
CA VAL A 63 1.65 -4.94 17.05
C VAL A 63 0.92 -6.06 17.80
N VAL A 64 1.58 -7.21 18.02
CA VAL A 64 0.97 -8.35 18.73
C VAL A 64 0.64 -8.01 20.18
N ALA A 65 1.46 -7.17 20.83
CA ALA A 65 1.19 -6.65 22.18
C ALA A 65 0.09 -5.56 22.21
N ASN A 66 -0.13 -4.84 21.11
CA ASN A 66 -1.05 -3.69 21.02
C ASN A 66 -2.04 -3.86 19.84
N GLN A 67 -2.80 -4.96 19.83
CA GLN A 67 -3.62 -5.36 18.68
C GLN A 67 -4.71 -4.34 18.29
N GLU A 68 -5.20 -3.56 19.26
CA GLU A 68 -6.19 -2.49 19.06
C GLU A 68 -5.57 -1.20 18.47
N ASN A 69 -4.23 -1.08 18.45
CA ASN A 69 -3.56 0.13 18.01
C ASN A 69 -3.31 0.12 16.49
N GLU A 70 -4.24 0.74 15.77
CA GLU A 70 -4.19 0.95 14.32
C GLU A 70 -2.91 1.66 13.83
N LEU A 71 -2.29 2.53 14.65
CA LEU A 71 -0.99 3.11 14.31
C LEU A 71 0.09 2.03 14.29
N CYS A 72 0.15 1.15 15.29
CA CYS A 72 1.14 0.07 15.30
C CYS A 72 1.02 -0.81 14.04
N LYS A 73 -0.21 -1.16 13.63
CA LYS A 73 -0.43 -1.90 12.38
C LYS A 73 0.04 -1.11 11.15
N LEU A 74 -0.27 0.19 11.08
CA LEU A 74 0.18 1.07 10.00
C LEU A 74 1.71 1.18 9.94
N LEU A 75 2.39 1.32 11.08
CA LEU A 75 3.86 1.43 11.16
C LEU A 75 4.57 0.13 10.80
N TYR A 76 4.05 -1.02 11.23
CA TYR A 76 4.57 -2.32 10.82
C TYR A 76 4.49 -2.46 9.29
N LEU A 77 3.33 -2.20 8.69
CA LEU A 77 3.18 -2.22 7.24
C LEU A 77 4.04 -1.14 6.54
N TRP A 78 4.22 0.05 7.12
CA TRP A 78 5.04 1.14 6.56
C TRP A 78 6.54 0.84 6.52
N THR A 79 7.05 0.05 7.47
CA THR A 79 8.47 -0.36 7.51
C THR A 79 8.79 -1.57 6.64
N LEU A 80 7.82 -2.45 6.38
CA LEU A 80 8.03 -3.63 5.53
C LEU A 80 8.50 -3.28 4.12
N GLU A 81 9.20 -4.25 3.52
CA GLU A 81 9.48 -4.20 2.08
C GLU A 81 8.19 -4.14 1.26
N PRO A 82 8.21 -3.46 0.09
CA PRO A 82 7.08 -3.38 -0.83
C PRO A 82 6.40 -4.73 -1.10
N ALA A 83 7.19 -5.77 -1.36
CA ALA A 83 6.73 -7.14 -1.62
C ALA A 83 6.14 -7.84 -0.38
N ASP A 84 6.77 -7.64 0.78
CA ASP A 84 6.31 -8.20 2.06
C ASP A 84 4.98 -7.60 2.49
N ARG A 85 4.86 -6.28 2.37
CA ARG A 85 3.64 -5.53 2.69
C ARG A 85 2.49 -5.93 1.78
N ASP A 86 2.74 -5.99 0.48
CA ASP A 86 1.71 -6.39 -0.50
C ASP A 86 1.29 -7.86 -0.31
N ALA A 87 2.19 -8.75 0.12
CA ALA A 87 1.84 -10.13 0.47
C ALA A 87 0.87 -10.19 1.67
N ILE A 88 1.08 -9.39 2.72
CA ILE A 88 0.16 -9.30 3.86
C ILE A 88 -1.18 -8.69 3.43
N ILE A 89 -1.16 -7.58 2.69
CA ILE A 89 -2.38 -6.93 2.17
C ILE A 89 -3.20 -7.90 1.29
N ALA A 90 -2.53 -8.73 0.49
CA ALA A 90 -3.18 -9.76 -0.32
C ALA A 90 -3.76 -10.89 0.54
N GLN A 91 -3.07 -11.32 1.60
CA GLN A 91 -3.60 -12.33 2.52
C GLN A 91 -4.82 -11.83 3.30
N GLU A 92 -4.81 -10.59 3.80
CA GLU A 92 -5.98 -9.98 4.46
C GLU A 92 -7.20 -9.90 3.52
N ALA A 93 -6.98 -9.65 2.22
CA ALA A 93 -8.04 -9.62 1.21
C ALA A 93 -8.60 -11.01 0.89
N VAL A 94 -7.74 -12.04 0.85
CA VAL A 94 -8.11 -13.44 0.62
C VAL A 94 -8.90 -14.00 1.81
N ASP A 95 -8.35 -13.87 3.02
CA ASP A 95 -8.96 -14.45 4.23
C ASP A 95 -10.20 -13.67 4.69
N GLY A 96 -10.34 -12.40 4.26
CA GLY A 96 -11.56 -11.58 4.41
C GLY A 96 -12.76 -12.02 3.56
N GLY A 97 -12.84 -13.30 3.17
CA GLY A 97 -13.94 -13.89 2.41
C GLY A 97 -14.04 -13.44 0.94
N MET A 98 -13.04 -12.71 0.43
CA MET A 98 -13.02 -12.18 -0.94
C MET A 98 -14.28 -11.39 -1.31
N THR A 99 -14.65 -10.42 -0.48
CA THR A 99 -15.69 -9.43 -0.79
C THR A 99 -15.28 -8.49 -1.95
N VAL A 100 -16.21 -7.66 -2.45
CA VAL A 100 -15.92 -6.63 -3.46
C VAL A 100 -14.73 -5.74 -3.08
N ALA A 101 -14.61 -5.38 -1.79
CA ALA A 101 -13.46 -4.61 -1.29
C ALA A 101 -12.15 -5.42 -1.28
N GLY A 102 -12.22 -6.74 -1.02
CA GLY A 102 -11.09 -7.66 -1.14
C GLY A 102 -10.57 -7.75 -2.57
N TYR A 103 -11.46 -7.90 -3.57
CA TYR A 103 -11.06 -7.90 -4.98
C TYR A 103 -10.39 -6.59 -5.40
N GLN A 104 -10.91 -5.43 -4.97
CA GLN A 104 -10.28 -4.13 -5.23
C GLN A 104 -8.89 -4.03 -4.59
N THR A 105 -8.71 -4.58 -3.38
CA THR A 105 -7.41 -4.65 -2.70
C THR A 105 -6.38 -5.44 -3.52
N LEU A 106 -6.77 -6.60 -4.03
CA LEU A 106 -5.90 -7.42 -4.87
C LEU A 106 -5.59 -6.73 -6.20
N VAL A 107 -6.58 -6.11 -6.85
CA VAL A 107 -6.36 -5.32 -8.07
C VAL A 107 -5.32 -4.23 -7.85
N GLU A 108 -5.36 -3.48 -6.74
CA GLU A 108 -4.33 -2.49 -6.41
C GLU A 108 -2.93 -3.13 -6.30
N VAL A 109 -2.78 -4.21 -5.52
CA VAL A 109 -1.51 -4.94 -5.38
C VAL A 109 -0.96 -5.39 -6.73
N PHE A 110 -1.81 -5.96 -7.59
CA PHE A 110 -1.42 -6.50 -8.89
C PHE A 110 -1.19 -5.46 -9.99
N THR A 111 -1.80 -4.27 -9.90
CA THR A 111 -1.68 -3.21 -10.93
C THR A 111 -0.63 -2.14 -10.59
N ARG A 112 -0.26 -1.97 -9.32
CA ARG A 112 0.84 -1.07 -8.90
C ARG A 112 2.21 -1.52 -9.38
N ARG A 113 2.45 -2.84 -9.42
CA ARG A 113 3.79 -3.41 -9.41
C ARG A 113 4.25 -3.90 -10.79
N LYS A 114 5.53 -3.64 -11.08
CA LYS A 114 6.23 -4.23 -12.24
C LYS A 114 6.36 -5.76 -12.09
N GLN A 115 6.46 -6.46 -13.22
CA GLN A 115 6.69 -7.92 -13.34
C GLN A 115 7.59 -8.52 -12.24
N ASN A 116 8.77 -7.93 -12.04
CA ASN A 116 9.78 -8.40 -11.08
C ASN A 116 9.35 -8.21 -9.62
N GLN A 117 8.68 -7.10 -9.29
CA GLN A 117 8.17 -6.83 -7.94
C GLN A 117 7.03 -7.79 -7.56
N LEU A 118 6.20 -8.21 -8.53
CA LEU A 118 5.16 -9.22 -8.30
C LEU A 118 5.72 -10.63 -8.09
N PHE A 119 6.86 -10.97 -8.71
CA PHE A 119 7.58 -12.20 -8.38
C PHE A 119 8.00 -12.23 -6.91
N PHE A 120 8.64 -11.16 -6.43
CA PHE A 120 9.03 -11.06 -5.01
C PHE A 120 7.82 -11.07 -4.08
N THR A 121 6.70 -10.44 -4.46
CA THR A 121 5.44 -10.47 -3.68
C THR A 121 4.92 -11.90 -3.51
N LYS A 122 4.91 -12.70 -4.59
CA LYS A 122 4.52 -14.13 -4.53
C LYS A 122 5.48 -14.95 -3.68
N GLN A 123 6.79 -14.71 -3.80
CA GLN A 123 7.82 -15.37 -3.00
C GLN A 123 7.66 -15.05 -1.50
N ALA A 124 7.43 -13.78 -1.15
CA ALA A 124 7.17 -13.32 0.21
C ALA A 124 5.89 -13.94 0.79
N TYR A 125 4.83 -14.04 -0.01
CA TYR A 125 3.58 -14.70 0.37
C TYR A 125 3.79 -16.19 0.69
N MET A 126 4.44 -16.93 -0.20
CA MET A 126 4.76 -18.35 0.01
C MET A 126 5.68 -18.58 1.21
N ALA A 127 6.66 -17.69 1.43
CA ALA A 127 7.58 -17.78 2.56
C ALA A 127 6.88 -17.54 3.91
N ARG A 128 5.97 -16.56 3.98
CA ARG A 128 5.23 -16.22 5.20
C ARG A 128 4.09 -17.19 5.51
N PHE A 129 3.20 -17.41 4.55
CA PHE A 129 1.92 -18.07 4.79
C PHE A 129 1.92 -19.56 4.44
N ARG A 130 2.97 -20.06 3.78
CA ARG A 130 3.08 -21.44 3.27
C ARG A 130 1.96 -21.85 2.30
N ARG A 131 1.22 -20.89 1.78
CA ARG A 131 0.17 -21.03 0.76
C ARG A 131 0.65 -20.37 -0.54
N ASN A 132 0.03 -20.72 -1.66
CA ASN A 132 0.31 -20.08 -2.94
C ASN A 132 -0.80 -19.07 -3.25
N LEU A 133 -0.45 -17.78 -3.29
CA LEU A 133 -1.36 -16.67 -3.57
C LEU A 133 -2.21 -16.90 -4.82
N GLU A 134 -1.64 -17.49 -5.88
CA GLU A 134 -2.38 -17.75 -7.11
C GLU A 134 -3.45 -18.83 -6.92
N GLN A 135 -3.13 -19.88 -6.16
CA GLN A 135 -4.07 -20.94 -5.81
C GLN A 135 -5.16 -20.41 -4.87
N ASP A 136 -4.79 -19.64 -3.84
CA ASP A 136 -5.73 -19.06 -2.87
C ASP A 136 -6.77 -18.14 -3.52
N MET A 137 -6.36 -17.38 -4.55
CA MET A 137 -7.28 -16.53 -5.33
C MET A 137 -8.24 -17.32 -6.23
N VAL A 138 -7.92 -18.58 -6.54
CA VAL A 138 -8.68 -19.48 -7.43
C VAL A 138 -9.53 -20.49 -6.65
N THR A 139 -9.15 -20.83 -5.41
CA THR A 139 -9.83 -21.88 -4.63
C THR A 139 -11.22 -21.42 -4.18
N GLU A 140 -12.22 -22.31 -4.33
CA GLU A 140 -13.67 -22.12 -4.10
C GLU A 140 -14.43 -21.07 -4.95
N PRO A 141 -15.07 -21.50 -6.07
CA PRO A 141 -15.95 -20.64 -6.86
C PRO A 141 -17.32 -21.25 -7.18
N ALA A 142 -18.39 -20.78 -6.53
CA ALA A 142 -19.80 -21.04 -6.90
C ALA A 142 -20.60 -19.77 -7.27
N HIS A 143 -19.93 -18.79 -7.89
CA HIS A 143 -20.42 -17.47 -8.37
C HIS A 143 -20.58 -16.35 -7.32
N PRO A 144 -19.65 -15.36 -7.32
CA PRO A 144 -19.89 -14.11 -8.07
C PRO A 144 -18.71 -13.71 -8.99
N TYR A 145 -18.97 -13.09 -10.13
CA TYR A 145 -19.00 -13.83 -11.40
C TYR A 145 -17.67 -13.97 -12.19
N GLN A 146 -16.81 -14.98 -12.03
CA GLN A 146 -16.68 -16.04 -11.03
C GLN A 146 -15.27 -15.82 -10.41
N ARG A 147 -15.23 -15.30 -9.18
CA ARG A 147 -14.15 -14.45 -8.63
C ARG A 147 -13.61 -13.46 -9.67
N ALA A 148 -14.56 -12.72 -10.24
CA ALA A 148 -14.59 -12.12 -11.57
C ALA A 148 -13.26 -11.47 -12.05
N ARG A 149 -12.46 -12.15 -12.88
CA ARG A 149 -12.46 -13.59 -13.15
C ARG A 149 -11.02 -14.10 -13.03
N ASN A 150 -10.72 -14.69 -11.89
CA ASN A 150 -9.38 -14.96 -11.34
C ASN A 150 -8.50 -13.70 -11.27
N VAL A 151 -9.07 -12.65 -10.63
CA VAL A 151 -8.51 -11.28 -10.53
C VAL A 151 -8.11 -10.74 -11.91
N LEU A 152 -9.04 -10.97 -12.85
CA LEU A 152 -8.91 -10.88 -14.30
C LEU A 152 -7.54 -11.37 -14.82
N CYS A 153 -7.37 -12.69 -14.74
CA CYS A 153 -6.22 -13.45 -15.23
C CYS A 153 -4.85 -12.85 -14.86
N PHE A 154 -4.68 -12.57 -13.56
CA PHE A 154 -3.40 -12.19 -12.93
C PHE A 154 -2.70 -10.97 -13.57
N SER A 155 -3.47 -9.88 -13.73
CA SER A 155 -3.06 -8.45 -13.78
C SER A 155 -3.09 -7.60 -15.08
N LEU A 156 -3.09 -8.05 -16.33
CA LEU A 156 -3.04 -9.39 -16.91
C LEU A 156 -1.59 -9.86 -17.10
N PHE A 157 -1.31 -11.09 -16.64
CA PHE A 157 -0.03 -11.79 -16.73
C PHE A 157 1.25 -10.94 -16.53
N LEU A 158 1.22 -10.03 -15.55
CA LEU A 158 2.39 -9.32 -14.99
C LEU A 158 3.07 -8.24 -15.87
N SER A 159 2.45 -7.87 -17.01
CA SER A 159 2.82 -6.77 -17.93
C SER A 159 4.05 -6.96 -18.84
N SER A 160 4.08 -8.04 -19.64
CA SER A 160 4.86 -8.07 -20.89
C SER A 160 4.16 -7.27 -22.01
N ALA A 161 4.95 -6.54 -22.82
CA ALA A 161 4.49 -5.38 -23.61
C ALA A 161 3.59 -5.66 -24.85
N VAL A 162 2.96 -6.83 -24.98
CA VAL A 162 2.32 -7.29 -26.24
C VAL A 162 0.78 -7.19 -26.23
N LEU A 163 0.13 -7.19 -25.07
CA LEU A 163 -1.35 -7.06 -25.00
C LEU A 163 -1.87 -5.61 -24.92
N LEU A 164 -1.07 -4.68 -24.39
CA LEU A 164 -1.46 -3.26 -24.32
C LEU A 164 -1.72 -2.68 -25.72
N THR A 165 -0.97 -3.11 -26.74
CA THR A 165 -1.18 -2.69 -28.14
C THR A 165 -2.50 -3.17 -28.73
N ARG A 166 -3.10 -4.26 -28.22
CA ARG A 166 -4.44 -4.72 -28.65
C ARG A 166 -5.59 -4.11 -27.85
N LEU A 167 -5.37 -3.71 -26.60
CA LEU A 167 -6.37 -2.98 -25.79
C LEU A 167 -6.35 -1.46 -26.04
N SER A 168 -5.22 -0.91 -26.49
CA SER A 168 -5.11 0.48 -26.95
C SER A 168 -5.87 0.72 -28.25
N CYS A 169 -6.06 -0.31 -29.07
CA CYS A 169 -6.79 -0.24 -30.33
C CYS A 169 -8.26 -0.63 -30.15
N ASN A 170 -9.04 0.36 -29.69
CA ASN A 170 -10.50 0.44 -29.65
C ASN A 170 -11.24 -0.32 -28.52
N THR A 171 -12.32 0.33 -28.03
CA THR A 171 -13.46 -0.25 -27.31
C THR A 171 -13.35 -0.70 -25.83
N VAL A 172 -12.61 0.03 -24.98
CA VAL A 172 -13.07 0.27 -23.59
C VAL A 172 -12.88 1.73 -23.18
N SER A 173 -13.78 2.61 -23.64
CA SER A 173 -13.87 3.96 -23.06
C SER A 173 -14.41 3.88 -21.64
N VAL A 174 -13.80 4.63 -20.71
CA VAL A 174 -14.31 4.81 -19.33
C VAL A 174 -15.74 5.41 -19.32
N GLN A 175 -16.19 5.98 -20.44
CA GLN A 175 -17.57 6.45 -20.64
C GLN A 175 -18.53 5.35 -21.11
N ALA A 176 -18.06 4.31 -21.79
CA ALA A 176 -18.88 3.16 -22.20
C ALA A 176 -19.23 2.27 -21.00
N LEU A 177 -18.29 2.14 -20.05
CA LEU A 177 -18.53 1.64 -18.69
C LEU A 177 -19.33 2.68 -17.85
N LYS A 178 -20.38 3.29 -18.37
CA LYS A 178 -21.32 4.09 -17.56
C LYS A 178 -22.77 3.88 -17.93
N THR A 179 -23.02 3.30 -19.10
CA THR A 179 -24.36 3.23 -19.70
C THR A 179 -24.98 1.83 -19.64
N ASN A 180 -24.18 0.76 -19.51
CA ASN A 180 -24.65 -0.61 -19.77
C ASN A 180 -24.29 -1.64 -18.66
N GLY A 181 -24.60 -1.39 -17.38
CA GLY A 181 -24.53 -2.44 -16.34
C GLY A 181 -24.40 -1.97 -14.89
N SER A 182 -25.36 -2.31 -14.03
CA SER A 182 -25.30 -2.06 -12.58
C SER A 182 -24.69 -3.24 -11.81
N GLY A 183 -23.49 -3.71 -12.19
CA GLY A 183 -22.88 -4.94 -11.67
C GLY A 183 -21.47 -4.78 -11.07
N GLU A 184 -21.15 -5.58 -10.05
CA GLU A 184 -19.86 -5.58 -9.31
C GLU A 184 -18.63 -5.79 -10.22
N PHE A 185 -18.81 -6.53 -11.33
CA PHE A 185 -17.77 -6.75 -12.33
C PHE A 185 -17.37 -5.46 -13.06
N GLU A 186 -18.32 -4.56 -13.34
CA GLU A 186 -18.02 -3.30 -14.04
C GLU A 186 -17.20 -2.36 -13.15
N GLU A 187 -17.51 -2.25 -11.86
CA GLU A 187 -16.69 -1.44 -10.94
C GLU A 187 -15.30 -2.06 -10.75
N SER A 188 -15.18 -3.39 -10.77
CA SER A 188 -13.87 -4.08 -10.72
C SER A 188 -13.01 -3.74 -11.93
N LEU A 189 -13.56 -3.81 -13.15
CA LEU A 189 -12.88 -3.34 -14.38
C LEU A 189 -12.52 -1.85 -14.30
N ARG A 190 -13.42 -1.02 -13.75
CA ARG A 190 -13.20 0.41 -13.58
C ARG A 190 -12.04 0.69 -12.61
N VAL A 191 -11.85 -0.11 -11.57
CA VAL A 191 -10.69 0.00 -10.67
C VAL A 191 -9.40 -0.34 -11.41
N VAL A 192 -9.34 -1.47 -12.13
CA VAL A 192 -8.16 -1.86 -12.96
C VAL A 192 -7.74 -0.71 -13.89
N VAL A 193 -8.68 -0.17 -14.67
CA VAL A 193 -8.40 0.91 -15.63
C VAL A 193 -7.91 2.19 -14.93
N LYS A 194 -8.50 2.57 -13.78
CA LYS A 194 -8.05 3.74 -13.01
C LYS A 194 -6.64 3.54 -12.43
N CYS A 195 -6.31 2.35 -11.92
CA CYS A 195 -5.00 2.05 -11.33
C CYS A 195 -3.89 2.02 -12.39
N ILE A 196 -4.18 1.53 -13.61
CA ILE A 196 -3.20 1.49 -14.71
C ILE A 196 -3.00 2.89 -15.33
N HIS A 197 -4.07 3.62 -15.63
CA HIS A 197 -3.97 4.85 -16.44
C HIS A 197 -3.95 6.16 -15.64
N THR A 198 -4.46 6.16 -14.41
CA THR A 198 -4.58 7.37 -13.58
C THR A 198 -4.37 7.09 -12.07
N PRO A 199 -3.26 6.45 -11.65
CA PRO A 199 -3.10 5.95 -10.29
C PRO A 199 -3.14 7.05 -9.21
N SER A 200 -2.53 8.20 -9.46
CA SER A 200 -2.61 9.36 -8.54
C SER A 200 -4.05 9.84 -8.32
N LYS A 201 -4.84 9.92 -9.39
CA LYS A 201 -6.28 10.27 -9.35
C LYS A 201 -7.14 9.17 -8.72
N TYR A 202 -6.71 7.91 -8.81
CA TYR A 202 -7.34 6.80 -8.10
C TYR A 202 -7.14 6.96 -6.58
N TYR A 203 -5.90 7.06 -6.11
CA TYR A 203 -5.60 7.17 -4.68
C TYR A 203 -6.10 8.48 -4.07
N SER A 204 -6.04 9.60 -4.81
CA SER A 204 -6.66 10.87 -4.42
C SER A 204 -8.17 10.71 -4.14
N LYS A 205 -8.90 9.96 -4.99
CA LYS A 205 -10.32 9.64 -4.77
C LYS A 205 -10.54 8.64 -3.64
N LEU A 206 -9.63 7.69 -3.45
CA LEU A 206 -9.72 6.72 -2.36
C LEU A 206 -9.56 7.40 -1.00
N LEU A 207 -8.59 8.32 -0.86
CA LEU A 207 -8.40 9.17 0.32
C LEU A 207 -9.64 10.02 0.62
N GLN A 208 -10.16 10.74 -0.38
CA GLN A 208 -11.33 11.60 -0.18
C GLN A 208 -12.57 10.81 0.26
N ARG A 209 -12.83 9.65 -0.35
CA ARG A 209 -14.00 8.82 0.00
C ARG A 209 -13.85 8.15 1.36
N SER A 210 -12.69 7.57 1.65
CA SER A 210 -12.46 6.83 2.90
C SER A 210 -12.51 7.71 4.14
N MET A 211 -12.16 8.99 4.03
CA MET A 211 -12.25 9.93 5.15
C MET A 211 -13.64 10.56 5.32
N GLN A 212 -14.45 10.70 4.26
CA GLN A 212 -15.79 11.34 4.35
C GLN A 212 -16.91 10.43 4.90
N CYS A 213 -16.61 9.18 5.26
CA CYS A 213 -17.56 8.29 5.90
C CYS A 213 -17.76 8.63 7.38
N THR A 214 -18.97 8.40 7.91
CA THR A 214 -19.32 8.61 9.34
C THR A 214 -18.37 7.91 10.31
N ALA A 215 -17.83 6.76 9.90
CA ALA A 215 -16.62 6.17 10.45
C ALA A 215 -15.57 6.10 9.31
N PRO A 216 -14.44 6.82 9.39
CA PRO A 216 -13.41 6.77 8.36
C PRO A 216 -12.83 5.37 8.18
N ASP A 217 -12.75 4.89 6.94
CA ASP A 217 -12.17 3.58 6.62
C ASP A 217 -10.64 3.66 6.62
N LYS A 218 -10.06 3.45 7.80
CA LYS A 218 -8.61 3.43 8.04
C LYS A 218 -7.87 2.43 7.15
N ARG A 219 -8.50 1.34 6.68
CA ARG A 219 -7.86 0.36 5.79
C ARG A 219 -7.71 0.93 4.39
N LEU A 220 -8.72 1.65 3.89
CA LEU A 220 -8.65 2.35 2.61
C LEU A 220 -7.70 3.55 2.65
N VAL A 221 -7.67 4.30 3.76
CA VAL A 221 -6.68 5.38 3.96
C VAL A 221 -5.26 4.81 3.94
N ALA A 222 -4.99 3.76 4.73
CA ALA A 222 -3.69 3.08 4.75
C ALA A 222 -3.29 2.55 3.37
N ARG A 223 -4.20 1.87 2.64
CA ARG A 223 -3.96 1.41 1.27
C ARG A 223 -3.60 2.52 0.30
N ALA A 224 -4.25 3.68 0.39
CA ALA A 224 -3.95 4.82 -0.47
C ALA A 224 -2.58 5.44 -0.18
N ILE A 225 -2.19 5.47 1.09
CA ILE A 225 -0.84 5.90 1.53
C ILE A 225 0.23 4.88 1.09
N PHE A 226 0.01 3.58 1.27
CA PHE A 226 0.94 2.56 0.75
C PHE A 226 1.03 2.55 -0.78
N GLY A 227 -0.06 2.92 -1.46
CA GLY A 227 -0.09 3.09 -2.90
C GLY A 227 0.69 4.31 -3.40
N SER A 228 1.05 5.25 -2.53
CA SER A 228 1.90 6.38 -2.89
C SER A 228 3.37 6.02 -3.08
N ASP A 229 3.84 4.87 -2.59
CA ASP A 229 5.25 4.47 -2.76
C ASP A 229 5.61 4.20 -4.25
N ASP A 230 4.64 3.85 -5.10
CA ASP A 230 4.86 3.62 -6.55
C ASP A 230 4.62 4.87 -7.42
N VAL A 231 3.81 5.82 -6.93
CA VAL A 231 3.34 7.01 -7.69
C VAL A 231 4.03 8.30 -7.22
N GLY A 232 4.54 8.32 -5.99
CA GLY A 232 4.93 9.52 -5.26
C GLY A 232 3.74 10.14 -4.52
N ILE A 233 3.92 10.39 -3.22
CA ILE A 233 2.92 11.08 -2.40
C ILE A 233 2.67 12.51 -2.90
N ASP A 234 3.69 13.18 -3.44
CA ASP A 234 3.58 14.55 -3.97
C ASP A 234 2.69 14.65 -5.21
N GLU A 235 2.70 13.65 -6.11
CA GLU A 235 1.74 13.62 -7.23
C GLU A 235 0.30 13.48 -6.71
N ILE A 236 0.08 12.62 -5.71
CA ILE A 236 -1.23 12.45 -5.08
C ILE A 236 -1.67 13.74 -4.39
N LYS A 237 -0.80 14.45 -3.67
CA LYS A 237 -1.09 15.78 -3.07
C LYS A 237 -1.53 16.79 -4.14
N SER A 238 -0.79 16.88 -5.26
CA SER A 238 -1.08 17.79 -6.37
C SER A 238 -2.43 17.49 -7.03
N VAL A 239 -2.71 16.21 -7.31
CA VAL A 239 -3.98 15.75 -7.88
C VAL A 239 -5.14 15.93 -6.89
N PHE A 240 -4.91 15.76 -5.59
CA PHE A 240 -5.91 16.03 -4.55
C PHE A 240 -6.26 17.52 -4.48
N LYS A 241 -5.25 18.40 -4.43
CA LYS A 241 -5.44 19.86 -4.39
C LYS A 241 -6.17 20.38 -5.63
N SER A 242 -5.80 19.92 -6.81
CA SER A 242 -6.48 20.30 -8.06
C SER A 242 -7.89 19.70 -8.21
N SER A 243 -8.17 18.53 -7.61
CA SER A 243 -9.49 17.89 -7.68
C SER A 243 -10.50 18.42 -6.65
N TYR A 244 -10.04 18.89 -5.49
CA TYR A 244 -10.88 19.21 -4.33
C TYR A 244 -10.66 20.62 -3.74
N GLY A 245 -9.70 21.39 -4.25
CA GLY A 245 -9.41 22.76 -3.80
C GLY A 245 -8.74 22.87 -2.42
N ARG A 246 -8.40 21.75 -1.76
CA ARG A 246 -7.79 21.69 -0.42
C ARG A 246 -6.48 20.91 -0.40
N ASN A 247 -5.54 21.26 0.48
CA ASN A 247 -4.34 20.46 0.67
C ASN A 247 -4.70 19.15 1.40
N LEU A 248 -3.95 18.08 1.13
CA LEU A 248 -4.23 16.77 1.72
C LEU A 248 -4.01 16.73 3.24
N ALA A 249 -2.97 17.39 3.74
CA ALA A 249 -2.66 17.46 5.18
C ALA A 249 -3.79 18.14 5.98
N ASP A 250 -4.21 19.34 5.54
CA ASP A 250 -5.33 20.08 6.13
C ASP A 250 -6.61 19.23 6.14
N PHE A 251 -6.91 18.56 5.02
CA PHE A 251 -8.10 17.71 4.91
C PHE A 251 -8.06 16.50 5.85
N ILE A 252 -6.90 15.86 6.04
CA ILE A 252 -6.72 14.79 7.03
C ILE A 252 -6.94 15.34 8.45
N HIS A 253 -6.38 16.51 8.76
CA HIS A 253 -6.49 17.15 10.07
C HIS A 253 -7.94 17.56 10.41
N GLU A 254 -8.68 18.11 9.44
CA GLU A 254 -10.09 18.50 9.56
C GLU A 254 -11.03 17.31 9.70
N THR A 255 -10.74 16.19 9.02
CA THR A 255 -11.71 15.10 8.83
C THR A 255 -11.51 13.93 9.79
N LEU A 256 -10.28 13.65 10.23
CA LEU A 256 -10.00 12.56 11.16
C LEU A 256 -9.99 13.03 12.63
N PRO A 257 -10.49 12.21 13.57
CA PRO A 257 -10.43 12.53 15.00
C PRO A 257 -8.98 12.54 15.52
N GLU A 258 -8.77 13.33 16.57
CA GLU A 258 -7.48 13.49 17.26
C GLU A 258 -6.91 12.13 17.68
N SER A 259 -5.75 11.77 17.13
CA SER A 259 -5.11 10.47 17.36
C SER A 259 -3.69 10.44 16.80
N ASP A 260 -2.82 9.61 17.37
CA ASP A 260 -1.46 9.40 16.83
C ASP A 260 -1.49 8.89 15.37
N TYR A 261 -2.57 8.18 14.99
CA TYR A 261 -2.84 7.76 13.61
C TYR A 261 -3.07 8.96 12.68
N ARG A 262 -3.86 9.96 13.10
CA ARG A 262 -4.03 11.23 12.36
C ARG A 262 -2.71 11.96 12.24
N ASP A 263 -2.00 12.13 13.35
CA ASP A 263 -0.73 12.87 13.40
C ASP A 263 0.32 12.26 12.47
N PHE A 264 0.43 10.92 12.44
CA PHE A 264 1.28 10.20 11.49
C PHE A 264 0.87 10.46 10.02
N LEU A 265 -0.43 10.40 9.70
CA LEU A 265 -0.92 10.63 8.35
C LEU A 265 -0.71 12.08 7.88
N VAL A 266 -0.89 13.06 8.78
CA VAL A 266 -0.54 14.46 8.53
C VAL A 266 0.96 14.56 8.25
N ALA A 267 1.82 13.95 9.07
CA ALA A 267 3.26 13.94 8.86
C ALA A 267 3.64 13.39 7.46
N VAL A 268 3.11 12.22 7.07
CA VAL A 268 3.32 11.65 5.72
C VAL A 268 2.78 12.57 4.61
N ALA A 269 1.64 13.22 4.80
CA ALA A 269 1.08 14.15 3.82
C ALA A 269 1.88 15.47 3.73
N THR A 270 2.54 15.91 4.81
CA THR A 270 3.45 17.07 4.81
C THR A 270 4.84 16.75 4.29
N ALA A 271 5.32 15.49 4.44
CA ALA A 271 6.64 15.07 4.00
C ALA A 271 6.78 15.17 2.48
N SER A 272 7.50 16.17 1.99
CA SER A 272 7.91 16.29 0.59
C SER A 272 8.99 15.27 0.29
N ALA A 273 8.93 14.59 -0.85
CA ALA A 273 10.13 13.96 -1.40
C ALA A 273 11.05 15.09 -1.90
N THR A 274 12.05 15.46 -1.09
CA THR A 274 13.15 16.29 -1.56
C THR A 274 13.89 15.54 -2.66
N SER A 275 13.87 16.11 -3.86
CA SER A 275 14.53 15.64 -5.09
C SER A 275 16.04 15.49 -4.95
#